data_AF-A0A817TSX5-F1
#
_entry.id   AF-A0A817TSX5-F1
#
_cell.length_a   1.000
_cell.length_b   1.000
_cell.length_c   1.000
_cell.angle_alpha   90.00
_cell.angle_beta   90.00
_cell.angle_gamma   90.00
#
_symmetry.space_group_name_H-M   'P 1'
#
loop_
_entity.id
_entity.type
_entity.pdbx_description
1 polymer ?
#
loop_
_entity_poly.entity_id
_entity_poly.type
_entity_poly.pdbx_seq_one_letter_code
_entity_poly.pdbx_strand_id
1 'polypeptide(L)'
;MVPTSLTMKIRNDTFLQFDSEPRDHRLIIFSSPEQLKILKETEEILIDGTFKVTPVIFTQLYTIPGVYQNCVFPLVFALLSDKQQ
;
A
#
# COMPACT_ATOMS: atom_id res chain seq x y z
N MET A 1 5.36 9.97 12.21
CA MET A 1 6.07 10.36 10.98
C MET A 1 6.74 9.17 10.32
N VAL A 2 6.41 8.89 9.05
CA VAL A 2 7.18 7.97 8.19
C VAL A 2 8.53 8.59 7.85
N PRO A 3 9.66 7.87 7.97
CA PRO A 3 10.96 8.36 7.52
C PRO A 3 10.95 8.76 6.03
N THR A 4 11.54 9.89 5.67
CA THR A 4 11.60 10.39 4.27
C THR A 4 12.24 9.40 3.30
N SER A 5 13.17 8.57 3.78
CA SER A 5 13.78 7.52 2.96
C SER A 5 12.79 6.44 2.49
N LEU A 6 11.64 6.32 3.15
CA LEU A 6 10.59 5.36 2.81
C LEU A 6 9.43 5.99 2.02
N THR A 7 9.46 7.30 1.79
CA THR A 7 8.41 8.00 1.02
C THR A 7 8.64 7.96 -0.48
N MET A 8 9.83 7.51 -0.92
CA MET A 8 10.26 7.45 -2.31
C MET A 8 10.75 6.05 -2.66
N LYS A 9 10.63 5.67 -3.93
CA LYS A 9 11.32 4.52 -4.52
C LYS A 9 12.82 4.82 -4.68
N ILE A 10 13.60 3.77 -4.93
CA ILE A 10 15.05 3.85 -5.22
C ILE A 10 15.37 4.82 -6.37
N ARG A 11 14.42 5.02 -7.31
CA ARG A 11 14.55 5.93 -8.46
C ARG A 11 14.04 7.36 -8.19
N ASN A 12 13.80 7.73 -6.93
CA ASN A 12 13.22 9.01 -6.49
C ASN A 12 11.77 9.26 -6.96
N ASP A 13 11.04 8.21 -7.34
CA ASP A 13 9.61 8.33 -7.58
C ASP A 13 8.83 8.33 -6.28
N THR A 14 7.81 9.17 -6.16
CA THR A 14 6.89 9.19 -5.01
C THR A 14 6.31 7.81 -4.77
N PHE A 15 6.32 7.37 -3.52
CA PHE A 15 5.79 6.07 -3.12
C PHE A 15 4.79 6.16 -1.97
N LEU A 16 4.99 7.05 -1.01
CA LEU A 16 3.99 7.34 0.02
C LEU A 16 2.88 8.20 -0.60
N GLN A 17 1.64 7.68 -0.61
CA GLN A 17 0.47 8.38 -1.13
C GLN A 17 -0.39 8.99 -0.01
N PHE A 18 -0.45 8.33 1.15
CA PHE A 18 -1.27 8.77 2.26
C PHE A 18 -0.72 8.30 3.60
N ASP A 19 -0.83 9.14 4.62
CA ASP A 19 -0.53 8.84 6.02
C ASP A 19 -1.48 9.63 6.92
N SER A 20 -2.30 8.93 7.71
CA SER A 20 -3.44 9.50 8.43
C SER A 20 -3.14 10.01 9.85
N GLU A 21 -1.90 10.36 10.19
CA GLU A 21 -1.43 10.66 11.57
C GLU A 21 -2.49 11.28 12.54
N PRO A 22 -2.57 10.91 13.86
CA PRO A 22 -1.68 10.06 14.68
C PRO A 22 -2.29 8.76 15.29
N ARG A 23 -1.40 7.75 15.40
CA ARG A 23 -1.44 6.42 16.07
C ARG A 23 -2.73 5.59 16.13
N ASP A 24 -3.80 6.04 16.74
CA ASP A 24 -5.00 5.21 16.88
C ASP A 24 -5.67 5.13 15.51
N HIS A 25 -5.68 3.93 14.92
CA HIS A 25 -6.21 3.66 13.57
C HIS A 25 -5.41 4.33 12.43
N ARG A 26 -4.10 4.52 12.59
CA ARG A 26 -3.22 4.98 11.50
C ARG A 26 -3.31 4.07 10.28
N LEU A 27 -3.61 4.67 9.13
CA LEU A 27 -3.60 4.10 7.80
C LEU A 27 -2.48 4.75 6.99
N ILE A 28 -1.61 3.93 6.40
CA ILE A 28 -0.56 4.38 5.50
C ILE A 28 -0.71 3.67 4.17
N ILE A 29 -0.78 4.43 3.07
CA ILE A 29 -0.94 3.89 1.72
C ILE A 29 0.29 4.19 0.89
N PHE A 30 0.82 3.15 0.26
CA PHE A 30 1.92 3.23 -0.67
C PHE A 30 1.50 2.78 -2.07
N SER A 31 1.91 3.56 -3.06
CA SER A 31 1.82 3.26 -4.50
C SER A 31 2.68 4.26 -5.26
N SER A 32 3.23 3.90 -6.43
CA SER A 32 3.86 4.88 -7.33
C SER A 32 2.91 5.42 -8.37
N PRO A 33 3.23 6.56 -9.01
CA PRO A 33 2.42 7.10 -10.12
C PRO A 33 2.15 6.07 -11.23
N GLU A 34 3.14 5.26 -11.58
CA GLU A 34 2.98 4.17 -12.56
C GLU A 34 2.00 3.09 -12.08
N GLN A 35 2.10 2.66 -10.81
CA GLN A 35 1.17 1.68 -10.24
C GLN A 35 -0.26 2.22 -10.19
N LEU A 36 -0.44 3.52 -9.88
CA LEU A 36 -1.75 4.17 -9.91
C LEU A 36 -2.30 4.30 -11.34
N LYS A 37 -1.45 4.53 -12.34
CA LYS A 37 -1.84 4.51 -13.75
C LYS A 37 -2.33 3.12 -14.15
N ILE A 38 -1.58 2.08 -13.80
CA ILE A 38 -1.97 0.69 -14.04
C ILE A 38 -3.27 0.36 -13.31
N LEU A 39 -3.43 0.79 -12.05
CA LEU A 39 -4.65 0.58 -11.27
C LEU A 39 -5.87 1.19 -11.93
N LYS A 40 -5.73 2.37 -12.56
CA LYS A 40 -6.81 3.02 -13.31
C LYS A 40 -7.19 2.27 -14.59
N GLU A 41 -6.23 1.60 -15.22
CA GLU A 41 -6.41 0.84 -16.47
C GLU A 41 -6.80 -0.63 -16.22
N THR A 42 -6.71 -1.10 -14.99
CA THR A 42 -7.00 -2.49 -14.62
C THR A 42 -8.50 -2.70 -14.44
N GLU A 43 -9.04 -3.76 -15.03
CA GLU A 43 -10.45 -4.14 -14.90
C GLU A 43 -10.73 -4.97 -13.64
N GLU A 44 -9.76 -5.77 -13.21
CA GLU A 44 -9.89 -6.70 -12.10
C GLU A 44 -8.80 -6.46 -11.05
N ILE A 45 -9.24 -6.17 -9.83
CA ILE A 45 -8.38 -6.12 -8.66
C ILE A 45 -8.71 -7.25 -7.70
N LEU A 46 -7.67 -7.73 -7.03
CA LEU A 46 -7.77 -8.63 -5.91
C LEU A 46 -7.39 -7.84 -4.65
N ILE A 47 -7.88 -8.28 -3.50
CA ILE A 47 -7.52 -7.68 -2.21
C ILE A 47 -7.11 -8.82 -1.29
N ASP A 48 -5.86 -8.82 -0.86
CA ASP A 48 -5.34 -9.79 0.11
C ASP A 48 -4.87 -9.07 1.37
N GLY A 49 -5.35 -9.53 2.52
CA GLY A 49 -5.02 -8.99 3.83
C GLY A 49 -4.22 -10.01 4.62
N THR A 50 -2.94 -9.72 4.89
CA THR A 50 -2.08 -10.58 5.70
C THR A 50 -1.83 -9.98 7.08
N PHE A 51 -2.05 -10.80 8.11
CA PHE A 51 -1.80 -10.46 9.51
C PHE A 51 -0.46 -11.03 10.03
N LYS A 52 0.12 -12.01 9.32
CA LYS A 52 1.24 -12.82 9.82
C LYS A 52 2.62 -12.18 9.64
N VAL A 53 2.75 -11.13 8.81
CA VAL A 53 4.04 -10.54 8.40
C VAL A 53 4.14 -9.05 8.79
N THR A 54 3.23 -8.56 9.62
CA THR A 54 3.13 -7.13 9.93
C THR A 54 4.08 -6.75 11.08
N PRO A 55 4.87 -5.65 10.96
CA PRO A 55 5.71 -5.16 12.06
C PRO A 55 4.88 -4.86 13.31
N VAL A 56 5.43 -4.96 14.53
CA VAL A 56 4.72 -4.82 15.81
C VAL A 56 3.83 -3.56 15.93
N ILE A 57 4.12 -2.51 15.15
CA ILE A 57 3.42 -1.22 15.15
C ILE A 57 2.15 -1.24 14.25
N PHE A 58 2.03 -2.23 13.36
CA PHE A 58 0.90 -2.41 12.44
C PHE A 58 0.30 -3.80 12.62
N THR A 59 -1.01 -3.90 12.52
CA THR A 59 -1.76 -5.14 12.74
C THR A 59 -2.01 -5.88 11.43
N GLN A 60 -2.15 -5.14 10.32
CA GLN A 60 -2.49 -5.70 9.02
C GLN A 60 -1.80 -4.98 7.86
N LEU A 61 -1.37 -5.77 6.87
CA LEU A 61 -0.99 -5.29 5.55
C LEU A 61 -2.04 -5.75 4.54
N TYR A 62 -2.68 -4.80 3.87
CA TYR A 62 -3.43 -5.08 2.65
C TYR A 62 -2.53 -4.88 1.43
N THR A 63 -2.64 -5.82 0.51
CA THR A 63 -2.10 -5.69 -0.84
C THR A 63 -3.26 -5.70 -1.82
N ILE A 64 -3.22 -4.77 -2.78
CA ILE A 64 -4.18 -4.71 -3.89
C ILE A 64 -3.41 -5.04 -5.16
N PRO A 65 -3.34 -6.32 -5.55
CA PRO A 65 -2.87 -6.69 -6.87
C PRO A 65 -3.93 -6.40 -7.94
N GLY A 66 -3.48 -6.01 -9.12
CA GLY A 66 -4.31 -5.84 -10.30
C GLY A 66 -3.78 -6.62 -11.49
N VAL A 67 -4.70 -7.06 -12.36
CA VAL A 67 -4.34 -7.74 -13.62
C VAL A 67 -4.19 -6.70 -14.74
N TYR A 68 -2.99 -6.56 -15.26
CA TYR A 68 -2.69 -5.67 -16.38
C TYR A 68 -1.87 -6.39 -17.43
N GLN A 69 -2.29 -6.35 -18.69
CA GLN A 69 -1.60 -7.03 -19.80
C GLN A 69 -1.30 -8.50 -19.50
N ASN A 70 -2.29 -9.23 -18.96
CA ASN A 70 -2.21 -10.64 -18.58
C ASN A 70 -1.16 -10.96 -17.49
N CYS A 71 -0.67 -9.95 -16.77
CA CYS A 71 0.26 -10.08 -15.65
C CYS A 71 -0.37 -9.51 -14.37
N VAL A 72 -0.01 -10.07 -13.21
CA VAL A 72 -0.45 -9.58 -11.91
C VAL A 72 0.61 -8.64 -11.34
N PHE A 73 0.23 -7.42 -11.02
CA PHE A 73 1.11 -6.42 -10.40
C PHE A 73 0.61 -6.05 -9.02
N PRO A 74 1.49 -5.91 -8.01
CA PRO A 74 1.11 -5.31 -6.74
C PRO A 74 0.99 -3.80 -6.95
N LEU A 75 -0.22 -3.25 -6.84
CA LEU A 75 -0.49 -1.85 -7.20
C LEU A 75 -0.57 -0.94 -5.99
N VAL A 76 -1.15 -1.43 -4.88
CA VAL A 76 -1.28 -0.66 -3.64
C VAL A 76 -0.90 -1.52 -2.44
N PHE A 77 -0.20 -0.91 -1.50
CA PHE A 77 0.06 -1.47 -0.18
C PHE A 77 -0.54 -0.56 0.87
N ALA A 78 -1.36 -1.10 1.77
CA ALA A 78 -1.95 -0.34 2.87
C ALA A 78 -1.62 -0.99 4.20
N LEU A 79 -0.95 -0.22 5.07
CA LEU A 79 -0.62 -0.62 6.44
C LEU A 79 -1.65 -0.03 7.40
N LEU A 80 -2.29 -0.89 8.19
CA LEU A 80 -3.25 -0.50 9.22
C LEU A 80 -2.71 -0.87 10.59
N SER A 81 -2.93 0.01 11.56
CA SER A 81 -2.45 -0.16 12.94
C SER A 81 -3.51 -0.68 13.91
N ASP A 82 -4.73 -0.92 13.46
CA ASP A 82 -5.80 -1.49 14.28
C ASP A 82 -6.45 -2.72 13.63
N LYS A 83 -7.04 -3.59 14.47
CA LYS A 83 -7.74 -4.82 14.09
C LYS A 83 -9.27 -4.67 14.08
N GLN A 84 -9.82 -3.49 14.29
CA GLN A 84 -11.28 -3.34 14.31
C GLN A 84 -11.86 -3.47 12.88
N GLN A 85 -12.19 -4.73 12.56
CA GLN A 85 -13.33 -5.12 11.73
C GLN A 85 -14.46 -5.57 12.66
#